data_AF-A0A3M2LEV0-F1
#
_entry.id   AF-A0A3M2LEV0-F1
#
_cell.length_a   1.000
_cell.length_b   1.000
_cell.length_c   1.000
_cell.angle_alpha   90.00
_cell.angle_beta   90.00
_cell.angle_gamma   90.00
#
_symmetry.space_group_name_H-M   'P 1'
#
loop_
_entity.id
_entity.type
_entity.pdbx_description
1 polymer ?
#
loop_
_entity_poly.entity_id
_entity_poly.type
_entity_poly.pdbx_seq_one_letter_code
_entity_poly.pdbx_strand_id
1 'polypeptide(L)'
;PAGFALWRRLGCGAAGPAALDRRGRGDVESATAREFWTGPLPDGAGPGHWMCVRYAYTGGRGAAYAVLADDRGLHVIGRRLDTPDCASAGGDVASAGWWRSPKGRWYYLAAASRRVTALSAQGPFQPVEADGGLLAGRGPVASVPPSGRITVVARGLDQVPVPVFRRPGG
;
A
#
# COMPACT_ATOMS: atom_id res chain seq x y z
N PRO A 1 -17.91 -13.65 7.07
CA PRO A 1 -17.62 -12.95 8.36
C PRO A 1 -16.35 -12.07 8.33
N ALA A 2 -15.20 -12.61 7.90
CA ALA A 2 -13.93 -11.85 7.85
C ALA A 2 -13.96 -10.64 6.90
N GLY A 3 -14.59 -10.77 5.72
CA GLY A 3 -14.71 -9.69 4.74
C GLY A 3 -15.45 -8.45 5.26
N PHE A 4 -16.57 -8.62 5.99
CA PHE A 4 -17.30 -7.48 6.57
C PHE A 4 -16.51 -6.79 7.69
N ALA A 5 -15.77 -7.55 8.50
CA ALA A 5 -14.92 -6.97 9.55
C ALA A 5 -13.78 -6.13 8.95
N LEU A 6 -13.16 -6.61 7.86
CA LEU A 6 -12.18 -5.87 7.10
C LEU A 6 -12.78 -4.58 6.51
N TRP A 7 -13.95 -4.67 5.88
CA TRP A 7 -14.64 -3.50 5.33
C TRP A 7 -15.01 -2.48 6.39
N ARG A 8 -15.45 -2.91 7.58
CA ARG A 8 -15.71 -2.01 8.71
C ARG A 8 -14.43 -1.26 9.12
N ARG A 9 -13.27 -1.94 9.16
CA ARG A 9 -11.98 -1.30 9.45
C ARG A 9 -11.58 -0.31 8.36
N LEU A 10 -11.70 -0.70 7.09
CA LEU A 10 -11.34 0.14 5.95
C LEU A 10 -12.25 1.38 5.84
N GLY A 11 -13.57 1.20 5.90
CA GLY A 11 -14.55 2.27 5.69
C GLY A 11 -14.64 3.28 6.83
N CYS A 12 -14.44 2.86 8.08
CA CYS A 12 -14.54 3.73 9.25
C CYS A 12 -13.17 4.17 9.82
N GLY A 13 -12.07 3.63 9.30
CA GLY A 13 -10.72 3.89 9.80
C GLY A 13 -9.98 4.98 9.04
N ALA A 14 -8.65 5.03 9.22
CA ALA A 14 -7.76 5.98 8.54
C ALA A 14 -7.72 5.81 7.01
N ALA A 15 -8.17 4.66 6.51
CA ALA A 15 -8.35 4.38 5.08
C ALA A 15 -9.78 4.65 4.59
N GLY A 16 -10.65 5.20 5.43
CA GLY A 16 -12.03 5.49 5.08
C GLY A 16 -12.14 6.75 4.21
N PRO A 17 -13.18 6.86 3.38
CA PRO A 17 -13.37 8.01 2.48
C PRO A 17 -13.40 9.33 3.24
N ALA A 18 -14.07 9.39 4.40
CA ALA A 18 -14.11 10.59 5.24
C ALA A 18 -12.72 11.03 5.76
N ALA A 19 -11.84 10.06 6.08
CA ALA A 19 -10.49 10.35 6.54
C ALA A 19 -9.54 10.76 5.40
N LEU A 20 -9.73 10.15 4.23
CA LEU A 20 -8.86 10.28 3.06
C LEU A 20 -9.22 11.47 2.15
N ASP A 21 -10.49 11.87 2.12
CA ASP A 21 -11.02 12.89 1.23
C ASP A 21 -11.67 14.06 1.99
N ARG A 22 -10.83 14.81 2.70
CA ARG A 22 -11.26 15.99 3.46
C ARG A 22 -11.70 17.18 2.59
N ARG A 23 -11.48 17.12 1.27
CA ARG A 23 -11.75 18.22 0.32
C ARG A 23 -13.03 18.02 -0.50
N GLY A 24 -13.70 16.88 -0.34
CA GLY A 24 -14.95 16.54 -1.06
C GLY A 24 -14.71 16.18 -2.54
N ARG A 25 -14.76 14.89 -2.87
CA ARG A 25 -14.83 14.33 -4.23
C ARG A 25 -16.27 14.06 -4.67
N GLY A 26 -17.24 14.27 -3.78
CA GLY A 26 -18.63 13.85 -3.94
C GLY A 26 -18.96 12.68 -3.00
N ASP A 27 -20.17 12.15 -3.13
CA ASP A 27 -20.59 10.97 -2.38
C ASP A 27 -19.96 9.71 -2.97
N VAL A 28 -19.70 8.72 -2.12
CA VAL A 28 -19.16 7.43 -2.57
C VAL A 28 -20.27 6.63 -3.26
N GLU A 29 -20.12 6.40 -4.55
CA GLU A 29 -21.04 5.57 -5.34
C GLU A 29 -20.70 4.08 -5.25
N SER A 30 -19.41 3.75 -5.18
CA SER A 30 -18.97 2.36 -5.03
C SER A 30 -17.60 2.27 -4.34
N ALA A 31 -17.36 1.13 -3.70
CA ALA A 31 -16.08 0.82 -3.09
C ALA A 31 -15.65 -0.62 -3.43
N THR A 32 -14.38 -0.81 -3.77
CA THR A 32 -13.78 -2.13 -3.96
C THR A 32 -12.52 -2.27 -3.11
N ALA A 33 -12.26 -3.46 -2.60
CA ALA A 33 -11.05 -3.78 -1.86
C ALA A 33 -10.55 -5.17 -2.27
N ARG A 34 -9.24 -5.29 -2.49
CA ARG A 34 -8.59 -6.55 -2.88
C ARG A 34 -7.28 -6.71 -2.12
N GLU A 35 -7.05 -7.90 -1.56
CA GLU A 35 -5.74 -8.31 -1.09
C GLU A 35 -4.83 -8.69 -2.24
N PHE A 36 -3.69 -8.01 -2.30
CA PHE A 36 -2.65 -8.34 -3.27
C PHE A 36 -1.42 -8.96 -2.61
N TRP A 37 -1.23 -8.78 -1.30
CA TRP A 37 -0.16 -9.42 -0.54
C TRP A 37 -0.58 -9.68 0.91
N THR A 38 -0.11 -10.79 1.47
CA THR A 38 -0.20 -11.11 2.89
C THR A 38 1.05 -11.89 3.29
N GLY A 39 1.56 -11.68 4.51
CA GLY A 39 2.77 -12.34 4.98
C GLY A 39 3.34 -11.72 6.26
N PRO A 40 4.46 -12.24 6.78
CA PRO A 40 5.09 -11.71 7.99
C PRO A 40 5.69 -10.32 7.73
N LEU A 41 5.57 -9.43 8.72
CA LEU A 41 6.25 -8.15 8.75
C LEU A 41 7.58 -8.23 9.52
N PRO A 42 8.59 -7.40 9.17
CA PRO A 42 9.87 -7.37 9.86
C PRO A 42 9.76 -7.14 11.37
N ASP A 43 10.84 -7.46 12.09
CA ASP A 43 10.95 -7.34 13.55
C ASP A 43 9.99 -8.22 14.36
N GLY A 44 9.35 -9.22 13.73
CA GLY A 44 8.35 -10.05 14.39
C GLY A 44 7.04 -9.30 14.66
N ALA A 45 6.70 -8.33 13.82
CA ALA A 45 5.51 -7.49 13.97
C ALA A 45 4.19 -8.21 13.61
N GLY A 46 4.23 -9.53 13.44
CA GLY A 46 3.08 -10.33 13.06
C GLY A 46 2.75 -10.25 11.57
N PRO A 47 1.55 -10.71 11.17
CA PRO A 47 1.12 -10.68 9.79
C PRO A 47 0.77 -9.27 9.33
N GLY A 48 1.11 -8.96 8.08
CA GLY A 48 0.66 -7.78 7.36
C GLY A 48 -0.29 -8.17 6.23
N HIS A 49 -1.28 -7.33 5.97
CA HIS A 49 -2.23 -7.48 4.87
C HIS A 49 -2.21 -6.23 3.99
N TRP A 50 -1.81 -6.38 2.74
CA TRP A 50 -1.77 -5.27 1.79
C TRP A 50 -3.01 -5.29 0.91
N MET A 51 -3.84 -4.29 1.15
CA MET A 51 -5.08 -4.05 0.43
C MET A 51 -4.85 -2.99 -0.63
N CYS A 52 -5.44 -3.18 -1.80
CA CYS A 52 -5.77 -2.07 -2.65
C CYS A 52 -7.26 -1.75 -2.55
N VAL A 53 -7.58 -0.50 -2.22
CA VAL A 53 -8.93 -0.01 -1.99
C VAL A 53 -9.22 1.09 -2.99
N ARG A 54 -10.36 1.01 -3.68
CA ARG A 54 -10.83 2.05 -4.60
C ARG A 54 -12.16 2.58 -4.11
N TYR A 55 -12.31 3.90 -4.17
CA TYR A 55 -13.58 4.61 -4.03
C TYR A 55 -13.92 5.29 -5.36
N ALA A 56 -15.10 5.00 -5.90
CA ALA A 56 -15.72 5.78 -6.97
C ALA A 56 -16.64 6.82 -6.34
N TYR A 57 -16.62 8.03 -6.85
CA TYR A 57 -17.42 9.13 -6.36
C TYR A 57 -18.38 9.64 -7.43
N THR A 58 -19.49 10.23 -6.98
CA THR A 58 -20.43 10.95 -7.85
C THR A 58 -19.70 11.95 -8.73
N GLY A 59 -20.07 12.00 -10.01
CA GLY A 59 -19.38 12.84 -10.99
C GLY A 59 -18.16 12.17 -11.65
N GLY A 60 -18.03 10.85 -11.54
CA GLY A 60 -17.07 10.05 -12.33
C GLY A 60 -15.63 10.07 -11.81
N ARG A 61 -15.37 10.69 -10.65
CA ARG A 61 -14.05 10.74 -10.03
C ARG A 61 -13.73 9.46 -9.27
N GLY A 62 -12.44 9.18 -9.11
CA GLY A 62 -11.97 7.99 -8.40
C GLY A 62 -10.74 8.23 -7.56
N ALA A 63 -10.56 7.42 -6.53
CA ALA A 63 -9.30 7.35 -5.82
C ALA A 63 -8.99 5.92 -5.40
N ALA A 64 -7.80 5.46 -5.73
CA ALA A 64 -7.26 4.19 -5.31
C ALA A 64 -6.17 4.40 -4.25
N TYR A 65 -6.13 3.52 -3.27
CA TYR A 65 -5.26 3.58 -2.11
C TYR A 65 -4.64 2.20 -1.88
N ALA A 66 -3.34 2.17 -1.61
CA ALA A 66 -2.70 1.00 -1.06
C ALA A 66 -2.62 1.14 0.47
N VAL A 67 -3.15 0.18 1.18
CA VAL A 67 -3.29 0.18 2.64
C VAL A 67 -2.64 -1.08 3.19
N LEU A 68 -1.67 -0.91 4.07
CA LEU A 68 -1.12 -2.00 4.87
C LEU A 68 -1.89 -2.07 6.19
N ALA A 69 -2.47 -3.21 6.50
CA ALA A 69 -3.03 -3.50 7.81
C ALA A 69 -2.07 -4.38 8.62
N ASP A 70 -1.80 -3.98 9.86
CA ASP A 70 -1.09 -4.77 10.87
C ASP A 70 -1.89 -4.77 12.19
N ASP A 71 -1.36 -5.42 13.23
CA ASP A 71 -2.03 -5.48 14.55
C ASP A 71 -2.18 -4.11 15.23
N ARG A 72 -1.46 -3.09 14.76
CA ARG A 72 -1.53 -1.71 15.29
C ARG A 72 -2.46 -0.81 14.48
N GLY A 73 -2.96 -1.28 13.33
CA GLY A 73 -3.99 -0.59 12.57
C GLY A 73 -3.74 -0.52 11.07
N LEU A 74 -4.29 0.53 10.46
CA LEU A 74 -4.26 0.75 9.01
C LEU A 74 -3.27 1.86 8.65
N HIS A 75 -2.38 1.55 7.72
CA HIS A 75 -1.34 2.45 7.23
C HIS A 75 -1.56 2.71 5.74
N VAL A 76 -1.96 3.94 5.40
CA VAL A 76 -2.14 4.33 3.98
C VAL A 76 -0.75 4.56 3.37
N ILE A 77 -0.29 3.64 2.53
CA ILE A 77 1.06 3.66 1.99
C ILE A 77 1.16 4.47 0.70
N GLY A 78 0.08 4.55 -0.08
CA GLY A 78 0.09 5.32 -1.31
C GLY A 78 -1.29 5.59 -1.86
N ARG A 79 -1.37 6.54 -2.78
CA ARG A 79 -2.61 6.97 -3.44
C ARG A 79 -2.38 7.23 -4.92
N ARG A 80 -3.34 6.84 -5.74
CA ARG A 80 -3.46 7.21 -7.15
C ARG A 80 -4.87 7.74 -7.39
N LEU A 81 -4.97 8.85 -8.10
CA LEU A 81 -6.23 9.56 -8.32
C LEU A 81 -6.70 9.30 -9.74
N ASP A 82 -8.00 9.12 -9.89
CA ASP A 82 -8.69 9.06 -11.18
C ASP A 82 -8.10 7.98 -12.12
N THR A 83 -7.70 6.86 -11.53
CA THR A 83 -7.24 5.64 -12.24
C THR A 83 -8.26 4.51 -12.09
N PRO A 84 -8.26 3.54 -13.02
CA PRO A 84 -9.06 2.32 -12.90
C PRO A 84 -8.43 1.29 -11.95
N ASP A 85 -7.30 1.61 -11.32
CA ASP A 85 -6.56 0.69 -10.45
C ASP A 85 -7.49 0.15 -9.36
N CYS A 86 -7.43 -1.16 -9.14
CA CYS A 86 -8.18 -1.84 -8.06
C CYS A 86 -9.70 -1.82 -8.22
N ALA A 87 -10.20 -1.47 -9.40
CA ALA A 87 -11.54 -1.88 -9.84
C ALA A 87 -11.66 -3.41 -9.86
N SER A 88 -12.88 -3.93 -9.95
CA SER A 88 -13.14 -5.37 -10.08
C SER A 88 -12.38 -6.01 -11.26
N ALA A 89 -12.32 -5.32 -12.40
CA ALA A 89 -11.51 -5.67 -13.56
C ALA A 89 -10.05 -5.17 -13.51
N GLY A 90 -9.65 -4.50 -12.42
CA GLY A 90 -8.34 -3.87 -12.28
C GLY A 90 -7.20 -4.89 -12.28
N GLY A 91 -6.07 -4.48 -12.86
CA GLY A 91 -4.87 -5.28 -13.04
C GLY A 91 -4.03 -5.48 -11.77
N ASP A 92 -2.81 -5.96 -11.98
CA ASP A 92 -1.82 -6.08 -10.92
C ASP A 92 -1.34 -4.73 -10.42
N VAL A 93 -0.97 -4.66 -9.15
CA VAL A 93 -0.51 -3.45 -8.49
C VAL A 93 0.69 -3.75 -7.62
N ALA A 94 1.48 -2.72 -7.34
CA ALA A 94 2.50 -2.75 -6.31
C ALA A 94 2.34 -1.53 -5.41
N SER A 95 2.86 -1.61 -4.19
CA SER A 95 2.88 -0.49 -3.25
C SER A 95 4.19 -0.46 -2.52
N ALA A 96 4.67 0.73 -2.20
CA ALA A 96 5.88 0.91 -1.43
C ALA A 96 5.85 2.16 -0.55
N GLY A 97 6.46 2.07 0.62
CA GLY A 97 6.62 3.22 1.51
C GLY A 97 7.23 2.87 2.86
N TRP A 98 7.53 3.93 3.62
CA TRP A 98 8.05 3.82 4.97
C TRP A 98 6.99 3.32 5.95
N TRP A 99 7.33 2.28 6.70
CA TRP A 99 6.56 1.76 7.81
C TRP A 99 7.47 1.64 9.04
N ARG A 100 6.93 1.97 10.22
CA ARG A 100 7.69 1.93 11.48
C ARG A 100 7.30 0.68 12.24
N SER A 101 8.27 -0.18 12.54
CA SER A 101 8.05 -1.39 13.33
C SER A 101 7.63 -1.08 14.76
N PRO A 102 7.02 -2.04 15.48
CA PRO A 102 6.73 -1.90 16.92
C PRO A 102 7.98 -1.61 17.76
N LYS A 103 9.17 -2.05 17.29
CA LYS A 103 10.47 -1.77 17.93
C LYS A 103 11.02 -0.36 17.59
N GLY A 104 10.23 0.47 16.91
CA GLY A 104 10.56 1.86 16.62
C GLY A 104 11.47 2.07 15.41
N ARG A 105 11.84 1.00 14.68
CA ARG A 105 12.71 1.05 13.50
C ARG A 105 11.91 1.32 12.24
N TRP A 106 12.43 2.15 11.35
CA TRP A 106 11.86 2.33 10.01
C TRP A 106 12.28 1.19 9.07
N TYR A 107 11.32 0.69 8.30
CA TYR A 107 11.55 -0.17 7.16
C TYR A 107 10.92 0.46 5.92
N TYR A 108 11.64 0.42 4.81
CA TYR A 108 11.04 0.70 3.53
C TYR A 108 10.47 -0.61 3.00
N LEU A 109 9.14 -0.73 3.04
CA LEU A 109 8.44 -1.92 2.57
C LEU A 109 7.99 -1.73 1.14
N ALA A 110 8.07 -2.78 0.33
CA ALA A 110 7.36 -2.85 -0.93
C ALA A 110 6.76 -4.24 -1.14
N ALA A 111 5.51 -4.32 -1.59
CA ALA A 111 4.90 -5.58 -2.01
C ALA A 111 4.11 -5.39 -3.29
N ALA A 112 3.81 -6.49 -3.95
CA ALA A 112 3.11 -6.49 -5.22
C ALA A 112 2.17 -7.69 -5.36
N SER A 113 1.21 -7.58 -6.28
CA SER A 113 0.34 -8.67 -6.68
C SER A 113 1.15 -9.90 -7.12
N ARG A 114 0.57 -11.09 -6.93
CA ARG A 114 1.21 -12.39 -7.24
C ARG A 114 1.74 -12.55 -8.68
N ARG A 115 1.20 -11.82 -9.66
CA ARG A 115 1.67 -11.88 -11.07
C ARG A 115 2.81 -10.90 -11.37
N VAL A 116 3.26 -10.12 -10.39
CA VAL A 116 4.46 -9.29 -10.50
C VAL A 116 5.67 -10.19 -10.36
N THR A 117 6.55 -10.17 -11.37
CA THR A 117 7.72 -11.05 -11.47
C THR A 117 9.01 -10.36 -11.07
N ALA A 118 9.05 -9.03 -11.12
CA ALA A 118 10.18 -8.25 -10.64
C ALA A 118 9.69 -7.06 -9.81
N LEU A 119 10.22 -6.95 -8.59
CA LEU A 119 10.02 -5.82 -7.70
C LEU A 119 11.40 -5.39 -7.21
N SER A 120 11.74 -4.12 -7.30
CA SER A 120 12.99 -3.58 -6.79
C SER A 120 12.77 -2.21 -6.16
N ALA A 121 13.57 -1.91 -5.13
CA ALA A 121 13.57 -0.64 -4.45
C ALA A 121 15.02 -0.20 -4.15
N GLN A 122 15.30 1.08 -4.36
CA GLN A 122 16.60 1.70 -4.09
C GLN A 122 16.39 3.01 -3.35
N GLY A 123 17.16 3.27 -2.30
CA GLY A 123 16.99 4.45 -1.46
C GLY A 123 17.88 4.43 -0.21
N PRO A 124 17.62 5.31 0.77
CA PRO A 124 18.41 5.44 1.99
C PRO A 124 18.04 4.38 3.03
N PHE A 125 18.20 3.11 2.66
CA PHE A 125 18.01 1.93 3.51
C PHE A 125 19.09 0.90 3.17
N GLN A 126 19.34 -0.02 4.10
CA GLN A 126 20.20 -1.17 3.85
C GLN A 126 19.62 -2.06 2.73
N PRO A 127 20.46 -2.85 2.04
CA PRO A 127 20.02 -3.75 0.99
C PRO A 127 18.78 -4.54 1.37
N VAL A 128 17.90 -4.68 0.38
CA VAL A 128 16.54 -5.17 0.58
C VAL A 128 16.56 -6.69 0.73
N GLU A 129 16.00 -7.19 1.83
CA GLU A 129 15.67 -8.61 1.96
C GLU A 129 14.34 -8.85 1.25
N ALA A 130 14.31 -9.84 0.35
CA ALA A 130 13.11 -10.26 -0.35
C ALA A 130 12.63 -11.59 0.24
N ASP A 131 11.45 -11.59 0.85
CA ASP A 131 10.82 -12.80 1.40
C ASP A 131 9.32 -12.78 1.13
N GLY A 132 8.77 -13.90 0.62
CA GLY A 132 7.33 -14.05 0.39
C GLY A 132 6.68 -12.96 -0.49
N GLY A 133 7.43 -12.34 -1.40
CA GLY A 133 6.94 -11.23 -2.24
C GLY A 133 6.93 -9.86 -1.55
N LEU A 134 7.51 -9.76 -0.35
CA LEU A 134 7.80 -8.51 0.35
C LEU A 134 9.28 -8.16 0.19
N LEU A 135 9.54 -6.91 -0.20
CA LEU A 135 10.82 -6.25 -0.07
C LEU A 135 10.85 -5.47 1.24
N ALA A 136 11.87 -5.70 2.06
CA ALA A 136 12.10 -4.95 3.30
C ALA A 136 13.52 -4.35 3.34
N GLY A 137 13.62 -3.05 3.08
CA GLY A 137 14.86 -2.28 3.28
C GLY A 137 14.96 -1.76 4.71
N ARG A 138 16.03 -2.13 5.43
CA ARG A 138 16.20 -1.74 6.84
C ARG A 138 16.66 -0.28 6.96
N GLY A 139 15.89 0.53 7.67
CA GLY A 139 16.20 1.92 8.00
C GLY A 139 16.63 2.12 9.48
N PRO A 140 16.79 3.39 9.91
CA PRO A 140 17.22 3.73 11.26
C PRO A 140 16.09 3.58 12.29
N VAL A 141 16.48 3.57 13.56
CA VAL A 141 15.55 3.83 14.68
C VAL A 141 15.48 5.34 14.85
N ALA A 142 14.36 5.94 14.48
CA ALA A 142 14.17 7.38 14.50
C ALA A 142 12.68 7.76 14.66
N SER A 143 12.40 9.00 15.04
CA SER A 143 11.04 9.53 15.14
C SER A 143 10.40 9.77 13.77
N VAL A 144 11.20 10.14 12.77
CA VAL A 144 10.79 10.41 11.39
C VAL A 144 11.47 9.45 10.42
N PRO A 145 10.83 9.10 9.28
CA PRO A 145 11.45 8.25 8.28
C PRO A 145 12.62 8.97 7.61
N PRO A 146 13.60 8.23 7.04
CA PRO A 146 14.65 8.82 6.22
C PRO A 146 14.09 9.65 5.07
N SER A 147 14.70 10.80 4.84
CA SER A 147 14.52 11.58 3.61
C SER A 147 15.51 11.12 2.54
N GLY A 148 15.12 11.24 1.29
CA GLY A 148 16.00 10.93 0.15
C GLY A 148 15.18 10.50 -1.05
N ARG A 149 15.84 10.36 -2.20
CA ARG A 149 15.18 9.83 -3.39
C ARG A 149 15.01 8.33 -3.24
N ILE A 150 13.79 7.85 -3.43
CA ILE A 150 13.49 6.43 -3.50
C ILE A 150 12.94 6.06 -4.88
N THR A 151 13.57 5.06 -5.49
CA THR A 151 13.14 4.49 -6.76
C THR A 151 12.54 3.13 -6.49
N VAL A 152 11.33 2.90 -6.98
CA VAL A 152 10.66 1.60 -6.91
C VAL A 152 10.18 1.23 -8.29
N VAL A 153 10.47 0.00 -8.71
CA VAL A 153 10.07 -0.55 -10.00
C VAL A 153 9.36 -1.87 -9.76
N ALA A 154 8.20 -2.03 -10.40
CA ALA A 154 7.44 -3.27 -10.42
C ALA A 154 7.14 -3.65 -11.87
N ARG A 155 7.35 -4.92 -12.22
CA ARG A 155 7.09 -5.47 -13.56
C ARG A 155 6.35 -6.80 -13.47
N GLY A 156 5.36 -6.97 -14.34
CA GLY A 156 4.60 -8.20 -14.50
C GLY A 156 5.28 -9.18 -15.46
N LEU A 157 4.49 -10.14 -15.96
CA LEU A 157 4.87 -10.95 -17.11
C LEU A 157 5.26 -10.05 -18.29
N ASP A 158 6.22 -10.52 -19.10
CA ASP A 158 6.75 -9.81 -20.26
C ASP A 158 7.31 -8.41 -19.96
N GLN A 159 7.76 -8.19 -18.72
CA GLN A 159 8.35 -6.93 -18.25
C GLN A 159 7.40 -5.71 -18.30
N VAL A 160 6.08 -5.94 -18.44
CA VAL A 160 5.07 -4.89 -18.47
C VAL A 160 5.10 -4.10 -17.16
N PRO A 161 5.22 -2.76 -17.20
CA PRO A 161 5.23 -1.93 -15.99
C PRO A 161 3.93 -2.08 -15.18
N VAL A 162 4.09 -2.26 -13.87
CA VAL A 162 2.98 -2.36 -12.93
C VAL A 162 2.85 -1.04 -12.16
N PRO A 163 1.64 -0.50 -11.96
CA PRO A 163 1.46 0.72 -11.18
C PRO A 163 1.94 0.54 -9.74
N VAL A 164 2.80 1.46 -9.29
CA VAL A 164 3.31 1.51 -7.92
C VAL A 164 2.61 2.62 -7.13
N PHE A 165 1.95 2.26 -6.05
CA PHE A 165 1.37 3.18 -5.08
C PHE A 165 2.44 3.64 -4.07
N ARG A 166 2.59 4.96 -3.91
CA ARG A 166 3.47 5.59 -2.92
C ARG A 166 2.88 6.90 -2.43
N ARG A 167 3.30 7.38 -1.25
CA ARG A 167 2.98 8.75 -0.81
C ARG A 167 3.78 9.77 -1.65
N PRO A 168 3.19 10.94 -1.97
CA PRO A 168 3.96 12.05 -2.51
C PRO A 168 5.02 12.50 -1.49
N GLY A 169 6.28 12.63 -1.92
CA GLY A 169 7.38 13.12 -1.08
C GLY A 169 8.24 12.04 -0.38
N GLY A 170 8.08 10.77 -0.75
CA GLY A 170 9.03 9.68 -0.42
C GLY A 170 9.88 9.28 -1.61
#